data_AF-A0ABD3VDR1-F1
#
_entry.id   AF-A0ABD3VDR1-F1
#
_cell.length_a   1.000
_cell.length_b   1.000
_cell.length_c   1.000
_cell.angle_alpha   90.00
_cell.angle_beta   90.00
_cell.angle_gamma   90.00
#
_symmetry.space_group_name_H-M   'P 1'
#
loop_
_entity.id
_entity.type
_entity.pdbx_description
1 polymer ?
#
loop_
_entity_poly.entity_id
_entity_poly.type
_entity_poly.pdbx_seq_one_letter_code
_entity_poly.pdbx_strand_id
1 'polypeptide(L)'
;MMEMRLKPSLTNFSQDTIKNCFECDGTIGSVLDAIYEGTISINTIPKISICQKDGKWFAADNRRLWIFQQLEKLGKCSEIDVRVTYNIPDSKFTTKNGGVSVSVRGDPGSKYVTDSLWRDNREGQRKISDSFVDWDNDINSDDCDDPNDDLYDPVFVATRR
;
A
#
# COMPACT_ATOMS: atom_id res chain seq x y z
N MET A 1 -1.60 -18.39 -24.34
CA MET A 1 -1.27 -17.91 -22.97
C MET A 1 -1.79 -18.91 -21.99
N MET A 2 -0.99 -19.28 -21.00
CA MET A 2 -1.34 -20.30 -20.01
C MET A 2 -1.82 -19.64 -18.73
N GLU A 3 -2.81 -20.23 -18.10
CA GLU A 3 -3.28 -19.86 -16.76
C GLU A 3 -2.88 -20.96 -15.78
N MET A 4 -2.51 -20.56 -14.56
CA MET A 4 -2.19 -21.51 -13.49
C MET A 4 -2.65 -20.95 -12.14
N ARG A 5 -2.71 -21.82 -11.13
CA ARG A 5 -2.97 -21.43 -9.74
C ARG A 5 -1.68 -21.45 -8.96
N LEU A 6 -1.39 -20.38 -8.24
CA LEU A 6 -0.22 -20.26 -7.38
C LEU A 6 -0.59 -19.67 -6.04
N LYS A 7 0.16 -20.04 -5.01
CA LYS A 7 0.13 -19.35 -3.73
C LYS A 7 0.78 -17.97 -3.89
N PRO A 8 0.17 -16.88 -3.40
CA PRO A 8 0.77 -15.55 -3.46
C PRO A 8 2.16 -15.50 -2.80
N SER A 9 2.36 -16.24 -1.71
CA SER A 9 3.62 -16.40 -0.98
C SER A 9 4.75 -17.05 -1.80
N LEU A 10 4.42 -17.84 -2.82
CA LEU A 10 5.41 -18.45 -3.72
C LEU A 10 5.80 -17.55 -4.91
N THR A 11 5.12 -16.41 -5.06
CA THR A 11 5.37 -15.47 -6.16
C THR A 11 6.24 -14.32 -5.67
N ASN A 12 7.30 -14.02 -6.43
CA ASN A 12 8.27 -12.97 -6.12
C ASN A 12 7.92 -11.64 -6.78
N PHE A 13 8.32 -10.54 -6.14
CA PHE A 13 8.24 -9.21 -6.70
C PHE A 13 9.35 -8.98 -7.73
N SER A 14 9.00 -8.41 -8.88
CA SER A 14 10.02 -7.99 -9.86
C SER A 14 10.75 -6.71 -9.43
N GLN A 15 10.11 -5.86 -8.63
CA GLN A 15 10.63 -4.55 -8.22
C GLN A 15 10.92 -4.50 -6.72
N ASP A 16 11.91 -3.71 -6.32
CA ASP A 16 12.23 -3.44 -4.91
C ASP A 16 11.22 -2.50 -4.23
N THR A 17 10.57 -1.63 -5.01
CA THR A 17 9.65 -0.62 -4.48
C THR A 17 8.37 -0.57 -5.28
N ILE A 18 7.25 -0.30 -4.60
CA ILE A 18 5.94 -0.04 -5.22
C ILE A 18 5.38 1.28 -4.74
N LYS A 19 4.47 1.86 -5.54
CA LYS A 19 3.63 2.98 -5.07
C LYS A 19 2.54 2.43 -4.15
N ASN A 20 2.16 3.21 -3.15
CA ASN A 20 1.03 2.92 -2.27
C ASN A 20 -0.33 3.12 -2.94
N CYS A 21 -0.40 3.66 -4.16
CA CYS A 21 -1.66 3.96 -4.85
C CYS A 21 -1.76 3.35 -6.26
N PHE A 22 -3.00 3.19 -6.71
CA PHE A 22 -3.36 2.97 -8.10
C PHE A 22 -3.50 4.31 -8.84
N GLU A 23 -3.53 4.28 -10.17
CA GLU A 23 -3.65 5.50 -10.99
C GLU A 23 -5.03 6.17 -10.87
N CYS A 24 -6.02 5.46 -10.32
CA CYS A 24 -7.37 5.96 -10.05
C CYS A 24 -7.63 5.86 -8.54
N ASP A 25 -7.25 6.91 -7.79
CA ASP A 25 -7.67 7.33 -6.44
C ASP A 25 -7.96 6.28 -5.35
N GLY A 26 -7.26 5.15 -5.38
CA GLY A 26 -7.30 4.14 -4.34
C GLY A 26 -5.90 3.80 -3.86
N THR A 27 -5.71 3.68 -2.55
CA THR A 27 -4.49 3.09 -1.99
C THR A 27 -4.55 1.57 -2.10
N ILE A 28 -3.38 0.93 -2.13
CA ILE A 28 -3.30 -0.54 -2.11
C ILE A 28 -3.92 -1.10 -0.82
N GLY A 29 -3.89 -0.32 0.26
CA GLY A 29 -4.49 -0.68 1.54
C GLY A 29 -6.00 -0.50 1.56
N SER A 30 -6.56 0.55 0.96
CA SER A 30 -8.03 0.71 0.91
C SER A 30 -8.70 -0.41 0.12
N VAL A 31 -8.05 -0.88 -0.95
CA VAL A 31 -8.52 -2.05 -1.72
C VAL A 31 -8.43 -3.34 -0.90
N LEU A 32 -7.36 -3.51 -0.13
CA LEU A 32 -7.21 -4.65 0.77
C LEU A 32 -8.33 -4.68 1.81
N ASP A 33 -8.57 -3.55 2.48
CA ASP A 33 -9.58 -3.40 3.52
C ASP A 33 -10.98 -3.67 2.93
N ALA A 34 -11.30 -3.09 1.76
CA ALA A 34 -12.57 -3.31 1.09
C ALA A 34 -12.82 -4.79 0.71
N ILE A 35 -11.77 -5.54 0.37
CA ILE A 35 -11.88 -6.99 0.10
C ILE A 35 -12.03 -7.78 1.40
N TYR A 36 -11.27 -7.39 2.44
CA TYR A 36 -11.33 -8.05 3.74
C TYR A 36 -12.71 -7.91 4.39
N GLU A 37 -13.30 -6.71 4.31
CA GLU A 37 -14.64 -6.35 4.77
C GLU A 37 -15.76 -6.94 3.86
N GLY A 38 -15.42 -7.36 2.64
CA GLY A 38 -16.36 -7.96 1.69
C GLY A 38 -17.13 -6.96 0.83
N THR A 39 -16.79 -5.67 0.91
CA THR A 39 -17.31 -4.61 0.04
C THR A 39 -16.96 -4.85 -1.43
N ILE A 40 -15.78 -5.40 -1.70
CA ILE A 40 -15.31 -5.77 -3.05
C ILE A 40 -14.99 -7.27 -3.07
N SER A 41 -15.41 -7.97 -4.12
CA SER A 41 -15.02 -9.37 -4.32
C SER A 41 -13.55 -9.47 -4.72
N ILE A 42 -12.82 -10.44 -4.17
CA ILE A 42 -11.44 -10.76 -4.57
C ILE A 42 -11.29 -11.01 -6.09
N ASN A 43 -12.33 -11.55 -6.73
CA ASN A 43 -12.37 -11.82 -8.16
C ASN A 43 -12.45 -10.55 -9.03
N THR A 44 -12.70 -9.39 -8.42
CA THR A 44 -12.68 -8.08 -9.07
C THR A 44 -11.25 -7.63 -9.34
N ILE A 45 -10.27 -8.12 -8.57
CA ILE A 45 -8.86 -7.82 -8.85
C ILE A 45 -8.47 -8.53 -10.15
N PRO A 46 -7.94 -7.80 -11.15
CA PRO A 46 -7.47 -8.43 -12.38
C PRO A 46 -6.36 -9.46 -12.13
N LYS A 47 -6.39 -10.56 -12.89
CA LYS A 47 -5.39 -11.63 -12.82
C LYS A 47 -3.97 -11.07 -12.97
N ILE A 48 -3.06 -11.55 -12.12
CA ILE A 48 -1.65 -11.13 -12.16
C ILE A 48 -0.95 -11.85 -13.30
N SER A 49 -0.17 -11.09 -14.07
CA SER A 49 0.75 -11.67 -15.04
C SER A 49 2.08 -12.01 -14.36
N ILE A 50 2.56 -13.24 -14.56
CA ILE A 50 3.83 -13.74 -14.01
C ILE A 50 4.75 -14.22 -15.12
N CYS A 51 6.06 -14.27 -14.86
CA CYS A 51 7.03 -14.95 -15.72
C CYS A 51 7.99 -15.80 -14.88
N GLN A 52 8.53 -16.86 -15.48
CA GLN A 52 9.57 -17.65 -14.86
C GLN A 52 10.94 -17.08 -15.21
N LYS A 53 11.78 -16.83 -14.20
CA LYS A 53 13.17 -16.40 -14.38
C LYS A 53 14.01 -17.02 -13.28
N ASP A 54 15.16 -17.60 -13.64
CA ASP A 54 16.10 -18.25 -12.70
C ASP A 54 15.44 -19.27 -11.75
N GLY A 55 14.48 -20.04 -12.27
CA GLY A 55 13.74 -21.05 -11.51
C GLY A 55 12.67 -20.50 -10.54
N LYS A 56 12.43 -19.18 -10.54
CA LYS A 56 11.45 -18.51 -9.68
C LYS A 56 10.34 -17.84 -10.50
N TRP A 57 9.20 -17.60 -9.87
CA TRP A 57 8.06 -16.91 -10.47
C TRP A 57 8.05 -15.45 -10.06
N PHE A 58 8.09 -14.53 -11.02
CA PHE A 58 8.06 -13.09 -10.76
C PHE A 58 6.77 -12.47 -11.28
N ALA A 59 6.17 -11.59 -10.48
CA ALA A 59 4.99 -10.83 -10.88
C ALA A 59 5.35 -9.58 -11.68
N ALA A 60 4.57 -9.31 -12.73
CA ALA A 60 4.65 -8.08 -13.50
C ALA A 60 3.95 -6.90 -12.78
N ASP A 61 2.97 -7.22 -11.93
CA ASP A 61 2.18 -6.25 -11.17
C ASP A 61 2.36 -6.46 -9.67
N ASN A 62 3.37 -5.78 -9.14
CA ASN A 62 3.80 -5.94 -7.75
C ASN A 62 2.79 -5.37 -6.74
N ARG A 63 1.97 -4.37 -7.13
CA ARG A 63 0.93 -3.80 -6.25
C ARG A 63 -0.18 -4.81 -6.00
N ARG A 64 -0.65 -5.49 -7.05
CA ARG A 64 -1.67 -6.54 -6.92
C ARG A 64 -1.14 -7.73 -6.14
N LEU A 65 0.10 -8.16 -6.41
CA LEU A 65 0.73 -9.26 -5.66
C LEU A 65 0.78 -8.94 -4.16
N TRP A 66 1.14 -7.70 -3.80
CA TRP A 66 1.18 -7.27 -2.41
C TRP A 66 -0.18 -7.46 -1.72
N ILE A 67 -1.28 -7.06 -2.36
CA ILE A 67 -2.64 -7.22 -1.80
C ILE A 67 -2.95 -8.70 -1.57
N PHE A 68 -2.68 -9.57 -2.55
CA PHE A 68 -2.95 -11.01 -2.40
C PHE A 68 -2.09 -11.67 -1.31
N GLN A 69 -0.84 -11.24 -1.14
CA GLN A 69 0.00 -11.73 -0.04
C GLN A 69 -0.54 -11.31 1.33
N GLN A 70 -1.08 -10.09 1.47
CA GLN A 70 -1.72 -9.69 2.72
C GLN A 70 -3.04 -10.46 2.94
N LEU A 71 -3.85 -10.64 1.91
CA LEU A 71 -5.08 -11.46 2.00
C LEU A 71 -4.78 -12.92 2.36
N GLU A 72 -3.65 -13.47 1.90
CA GLU A 72 -3.20 -14.80 2.28
C GLU A 72 -2.84 -14.87 3.76
N LYS A 73 -2.08 -13.89 4.28
CA LYS A 73 -1.78 -13.80 5.71
C LYS A 73 -3.02 -13.64 6.58
N LEU A 74 -4.02 -12.91 6.09
CA LEU A 74 -5.32 -12.71 6.73
C LEU A 74 -6.27 -13.92 6.56
N GLY A 75 -5.82 -15.01 5.91
CA GLY A 75 -6.60 -16.23 5.73
C GLY A 75 -7.77 -16.12 4.74
N LYS A 76 -7.82 -15.05 3.94
CA LYS A 76 -8.89 -14.81 2.95
C LYS A 76 -8.63 -15.47 1.60
N CYS A 77 -7.39 -15.85 1.32
CA CYS A 77 -7.00 -16.48 0.05
C CYS A 77 -5.86 -17.48 0.28
N SER A 78 -5.90 -18.64 -0.38
CA SER A 78 -4.79 -19.62 -0.36
C SER A 78 -4.08 -19.72 -1.71
N GLU A 79 -4.82 -19.53 -2.80
CA GLU A 79 -4.34 -19.66 -4.17
C GLU A 79 -5.04 -18.65 -5.06
N ILE A 80 -4.29 -18.07 -6.01
CA ILE A 80 -4.77 -17.09 -6.97
C ILE A 80 -4.60 -17.59 -8.39
N ASP A 81 -5.53 -17.20 -9.27
CA ASP A 81 -5.41 -17.43 -10.71
C ASP A 81 -4.44 -16.41 -11.32
N VAL A 82 -3.38 -16.91 -11.95
CA VAL A 82 -2.34 -16.10 -12.58
C VAL A 82 -2.18 -16.44 -14.05
N ARG A 83 -1.75 -15.45 -14.82
CA ARG A 83 -1.47 -15.56 -16.25
C ARG A 83 0.03 -15.68 -16.47
N VAL A 84 0.47 -16.80 -17.04
CA VAL A 84 1.87 -16.99 -17.38
C VAL A 84 2.18 -16.25 -18.68
N THR A 85 3.21 -15.41 -18.61
CA THR A 85 3.75 -14.62 -19.71
C THR A 85 5.19 -15.03 -19.98
N TYR A 86 5.63 -14.87 -21.24
CA TYR A 86 6.96 -15.29 -21.66
C TYR A 86 8.06 -14.43 -21.04
N ASN A 87 7.83 -13.14 -20.88
CA ASN A 87 8.84 -12.22 -20.36
C ASN A 87 8.20 -11.01 -19.68
N ILE A 88 8.88 -10.51 -18.66
CA ILE A 88 8.68 -9.17 -18.09
C ILE A 88 9.89 -8.33 -18.53
N PRO A 89 9.74 -7.09 -19.01
CA PRO A 89 10.87 -6.27 -19.42
C PRO A 89 11.94 -6.18 -18.32
N ASP A 90 13.23 -6.34 -18.69
CA ASP A 90 14.34 -6.30 -17.72
C ASP A 90 14.40 -4.98 -16.94
N SER A 91 13.93 -3.88 -17.54
CA SER A 91 13.78 -2.59 -16.85
C SER A 91 12.83 -2.61 -15.65
N LYS A 92 11.95 -3.61 -15.54
CA LYS A 92 11.07 -3.82 -14.38
C LYS A 92 11.70 -4.72 -13.31
N PHE A 93 12.80 -5.40 -13.60
CA PHE A 93 13.53 -6.21 -12.63
C PHE A 93 14.50 -5.33 -11.85
N THR A 94 13.98 -4.62 -10.85
CA THR A 94 14.81 -3.81 -9.96
C THR A 94 15.10 -4.50 -8.64
N THR A 95 14.57 -5.70 -8.42
CA THR A 95 14.71 -6.37 -7.13
C THR A 95 16.15 -6.77 -6.79
N LYS A 96 16.59 -6.49 -5.56
CA LYS A 96 17.91 -6.86 -5.02
C LYS A 96 17.88 -8.02 -4.03
N ASN A 97 16.72 -8.31 -3.46
CA ASN A 97 16.52 -9.41 -2.49
C ASN A 97 15.93 -10.68 -3.14
N GLY A 98 16.00 -10.78 -4.46
CA GLY A 98 15.38 -11.88 -5.22
C GLY A 98 13.85 -11.85 -5.21
N GLY A 99 13.24 -10.69 -4.93
CA GLY A 99 11.81 -10.46 -4.96
C GLY A 99 11.06 -11.05 -3.77
N VAL A 100 11.71 -11.27 -2.63
CA VAL A 100 11.08 -11.86 -1.43
C VAL A 100 10.19 -10.85 -0.72
N SER A 101 10.59 -9.58 -0.71
CA SER A 101 9.82 -8.49 -0.11
C SER A 101 9.92 -7.23 -0.96
N VAL A 102 8.98 -6.32 -0.75
CA VAL A 102 8.88 -5.05 -1.47
C VAL A 102 8.64 -3.91 -0.48
N SER A 103 9.28 -2.77 -0.70
CA SER A 103 9.04 -1.55 0.07
C SER A 103 7.89 -0.74 -0.55
N VAL A 104 6.87 -0.45 0.24
CA VAL A 104 5.78 0.44 -0.17
C VAL A 104 6.24 1.88 0.07
N ARG A 105 6.19 2.70 -0.98
CA ARG A 105 6.49 4.14 -0.87
C ARG A 105 5.25 4.87 -0.38
N GLY A 106 5.34 5.45 0.82
CA GLY A 106 4.23 6.12 1.49
C GLY A 106 3.39 5.17 2.34
N ASP A 107 2.38 5.71 3.00
CA ASP A 107 1.44 4.92 3.80
C ASP A 107 0.54 4.06 2.89
N PRO A 108 0.51 2.72 3.06
CA PRO A 108 -0.43 1.85 2.35
C PRO A 108 -1.89 2.24 2.56
N GLY A 109 -2.24 2.89 3.67
CA GLY A 109 -3.60 3.31 4.01
C GLY A 109 -4.54 2.15 4.33
N SER A 110 -4.01 1.03 4.84
CA SER A 110 -4.82 -0.09 5.34
C SER A 110 -4.86 -0.07 6.87
N LYS A 111 -6.06 -0.18 7.42
CA LYS A 111 -6.30 -0.36 8.87
C LYS A 111 -5.73 -1.70 9.34
N TYR A 112 -5.91 -2.75 8.55
CA TYR A 112 -5.51 -4.11 8.93
C TYR A 112 -4.01 -4.36 8.80
N VAL A 113 -3.33 -3.72 7.85
CA VAL A 113 -1.87 -3.88 7.67
C VAL A 113 -1.08 -3.03 8.66
N THR A 114 -1.53 -1.80 8.94
CA THR A 114 -0.90 -1.01 10.00
C THR A 114 -1.03 -1.74 11.33
N ASP A 115 -2.21 -2.23 11.70
CA ASP A 115 -2.41 -3.03 12.91
C ASP A 115 -1.54 -4.29 12.98
N SER A 116 -1.39 -5.04 11.88
CA SER A 116 -0.50 -6.21 11.84
C SER A 116 0.98 -5.84 11.92
N LEU A 117 1.42 -4.74 11.29
CA LEU A 117 2.80 -4.25 11.42
C LEU A 117 3.08 -3.78 12.85
N TRP A 118 2.12 -3.18 13.56
CA TRP A 118 2.25 -2.82 14.97
C TRP A 118 2.17 -4.04 15.91
N ARG A 119 1.46 -5.12 15.54
CA ARG A 119 1.40 -6.37 16.33
C ARG A 119 2.66 -7.21 16.20
N ASP A 120 3.20 -7.37 15.00
CA ASP A 120 4.46 -8.11 14.78
C ASP A 120 5.66 -7.37 15.39
N ASN A 121 5.63 -6.03 15.46
CA ASN A 121 6.69 -5.24 16.11
C ASN A 121 6.56 -5.16 17.64
N ARG A 122 5.46 -5.66 18.24
CA ARG A 122 5.22 -5.68 19.70
C ARG A 122 5.83 -6.89 20.42
N GLU A 123 6.24 -7.95 19.72
CA GLU A 123 7.06 -9.01 20.32
C GLU A 123 8.53 -8.59 20.51
N GLY A 124 8.92 -7.42 19.98
CA GLY A 124 10.29 -6.91 20.02
C GLY A 124 10.59 -5.82 21.06
N GLN A 125 9.65 -4.92 21.42
CA GLN A 125 9.96 -3.82 22.34
C GLN A 125 8.78 -3.41 23.23
N ARG A 126 9.00 -3.50 24.55
CA ARG A 126 8.13 -2.96 25.59
C ARG A 126 8.09 -1.43 25.51
N LYS A 127 6.91 -0.89 25.82
CA LYS A 127 6.58 0.50 26.20
C LYS A 127 6.47 1.51 25.05
N ILE A 128 5.24 1.71 24.57
CA ILE A 128 4.69 3.06 24.46
C ILE A 128 3.37 3.04 25.24
N SER A 129 3.30 3.96 26.19
CA SER A 129 2.19 4.20 27.10
C SER A 129 0.88 4.43 26.36
N ASP A 130 -0.17 3.82 26.87
CA ASP A 130 -1.56 4.09 26.53
C ASP A 130 -1.89 5.59 26.73
N SER A 131 -1.89 6.34 25.64
CA SER A 131 -2.82 7.44 25.42
C SER A 131 -3.62 7.10 24.17
N PHE A 132 -4.55 6.16 24.36
CA PHE A 132 -5.66 5.92 23.46
C PHE A 132 -6.46 7.24 23.35
N VAL A 133 -6.42 7.89 22.19
CA VAL A 133 -7.29 9.02 21.89
C VAL A 133 -8.48 8.45 21.14
N ASP A 134 -9.63 8.42 21.82
CA ASP A 134 -10.94 8.14 21.25
C ASP A 134 -11.18 9.06 20.03
N TRP A 135 -11.30 8.47 18.84
CA TRP A 135 -11.81 9.17 17.65
C TRP A 135 -13.33 9.02 17.60
N ASP A 136 -14.00 9.50 18.64
CA ASP A 136 -15.41 9.83 18.63
C ASP A 136 -15.57 11.13 19.41
N ASN A 137 -15.16 12.24 18.80
CA ASN A 137 -15.65 13.58 19.12
C ASN A 137 -15.19 14.55 18.02
N ASP A 138 -16.16 14.97 17.20
CA ASP A 138 -16.37 16.36 16.76
C ASP A 138 -15.20 17.05 15.99
N ILE A 139 -15.34 17.50 14.74
CA ILE A 139 -16.23 18.60 14.32
C ILE A 139 -16.09 18.83 12.81
N ASN A 140 -17.17 19.34 12.23
CA ASN A 140 -17.32 19.98 10.91
C ASN A 140 -16.26 21.08 10.58
N SER A 141 -16.40 21.67 9.38
CA SER A 141 -15.73 22.86 8.83
C SER A 141 -14.30 22.63 8.36
N ASP A 142 -14.07 22.61 7.04
CA ASP A 142 -13.82 23.79 6.20
C ASP A 142 -12.53 24.50 6.62
N ASP A 143 -11.51 24.42 5.77
CA ASP A 143 -10.64 25.54 5.37
C ASP A 143 -9.33 24.99 4.78
N CYS A 144 -9.29 24.98 3.45
CA CYS A 144 -8.07 25.02 2.68
C CYS A 144 -7.60 26.48 2.60
N ASP A 145 -6.72 26.92 3.48
CA ASP A 145 -6.01 28.20 3.34
C ASP A 145 -4.54 28.08 3.78
N ASP A 146 -3.67 28.50 2.86
CA ASP A 146 -2.21 28.44 2.86
C ASP A 146 -1.62 29.70 3.52
N PRO A 147 -0.83 29.61 4.61
CA PRO A 147 -0.26 30.77 5.28
C PRO A 147 1.13 31.09 4.72
N ASN A 148 1.19 31.93 3.68
CA ASN A 148 2.42 32.67 3.40
C ASN A 148 2.57 33.83 4.38
N ASP A 149 3.42 33.56 5.35
CA ASP A 149 4.20 34.47 6.19
C ASP A 149 4.89 35.55 5.35
N ASP A 150 4.71 36.83 5.71
CA ASP A 150 5.75 37.86 5.52
C ASP A 150 5.43 39.13 6.35
N LEU A 151 6.32 39.37 7.30
CA LEU A 151 6.44 40.52 8.20
C LEU A 151 6.63 41.86 7.46
N TYR A 152 5.85 42.89 7.80
CA TYR A 152 6.32 44.28 7.84
C TYR A 152 5.45 45.18 8.74
N ASP A 153 6.05 45.73 9.78
CA ASP A 153 5.61 46.80 10.70
C ASP A 153 6.39 48.09 10.30
N PRO A 154 6.09 49.36 10.69
CA PRO A 154 5.00 49.89 11.50
C PRO A 154 4.26 51.12 10.93
N VAL A 155 3.17 51.44 11.62
CA VAL A 155 2.28 52.59 11.44
C VAL A 155 3.02 53.93 11.70
N PHE A 156 3.15 54.76 10.66
CA PHE A 156 3.41 56.19 10.80
C PHE A 156 2.11 56.97 10.54
N VAL A 157 1.51 57.48 11.62
CA VAL A 157 0.37 58.41 11.56
C VAL A 157 0.90 59.79 11.14
N ALA A 158 0.53 60.22 9.92
CA ALA A 158 0.73 61.60 9.47
C ALA A 158 -0.48 62.12 8.67
N THR A 159 -1.30 62.87 9.39
CA THR A 159 -1.94 64.17 9.02
C THR A 159 -3.03 64.28 7.94
N ARG A 160 -4.04 65.08 8.32
CA ARG A 160 -4.86 66.05 7.55
C ARG A 160 -5.94 65.49 6.60
N ARG A 161 -7.21 65.77 6.92
CA ARG A 161 -7.89 67.04 6.59
C ARG A 161 -9.18 67.19 7.38
#